data_AF-A0AAD3CIC2-F1
#
_entry.id   AF-A0AAD3CIC2-F1
#
_cell.length_a   1.000
_cell.length_b   1.000
_cell.length_c   1.000
_cell.angle_alpha   90.00
_cell.angle_beta   90.00
_cell.angle_gamma   90.00
#
_symmetry.space_group_name_H-M   'P 1'
#
loop_
_entity.id
_entity.type
_entity.pdbx_description
1 polymer ?
#
loop_
_entity_poly.entity_id
_entity_poly.type
_entity_poly.pdbx_seq_one_letter_code
_entity_poly.pdbx_strand_id
1 'polypeptide(L)'
;MPYEEVSNEALIQVSDENHFVISPSSTDYFTEANVDISLESPTVEDGEDLDAIKKAIYSNLCFLFGSMISTILSIMDMKSYRSDQDPAGKDEEQGDDGYYYYNFYYNHGISIGLYTNLSVLSAILLCLNAYKDWNIAIENPSLRKRTRVISSWNTDAYGAVCFGIAAIIDFLNAFPALLKMDVLSIKRDSTLEVFNSSVSVVSSHFYFFSALFAFGNIQPSCDDKSTTSYFVGDVLFLLGSTSDLITSYISDPVIIAANKGLLLDLWLMSSVLWLIDACLYLLGDYFCWIAEYT
;
A
#
# COMPACT_ATOMS: atom_id res chain seq x y z
N MET A 1 -5.77 -58.19 37.43
CA MET A 1 -6.71 -57.18 37.99
C MET A 1 -5.95 -55.86 38.11
N PRO A 2 -6.61 -54.73 37.83
CA PRO A 2 -6.31 -53.94 36.64
C PRO A 2 -5.52 -52.65 36.92
N TYR A 3 -5.01 -52.06 35.84
CA TYR A 3 -4.45 -50.70 35.79
C TYR A 3 -5.56 -49.67 36.08
N GLU A 4 -5.33 -48.78 37.03
CA GLU A 4 -6.14 -47.57 37.21
C GLU A 4 -5.66 -46.49 36.23
N GLU A 5 -6.57 -46.08 35.34
CA GLU A 5 -6.47 -44.84 34.57
C GLU A 5 -6.64 -43.65 35.52
N VAL A 6 -5.64 -42.76 35.56
CA VAL A 6 -5.79 -41.45 36.19
C VAL A 6 -6.23 -40.47 35.12
N SER A 7 -7.51 -40.12 35.11
CA SER A 7 -8.05 -39.02 34.30
C SER A 7 -7.74 -37.69 34.98
N ASN A 8 -6.95 -36.84 34.33
CA ASN A 8 -6.80 -35.44 34.70
C ASN A 8 -7.89 -34.63 33.97
N GLU A 9 -9.10 -34.61 34.52
CA GLU A 9 -10.09 -33.59 34.17
C GLU A 9 -9.81 -32.33 34.99
N ALA A 10 -9.26 -31.31 34.33
CA ALA A 10 -9.13 -29.98 34.88
C ALA A 10 -10.54 -29.35 34.98
N LEU A 11 -11.06 -29.27 36.21
CA LEU A 11 -12.25 -28.49 36.55
C LEU A 11 -11.92 -27.00 36.40
N ILE A 12 -12.42 -26.37 35.33
CA ILE A 12 -12.51 -24.91 35.25
C ILE A 12 -13.79 -24.50 36.00
N GLN A 13 -13.63 -24.06 37.25
CA GLN A 13 -14.69 -23.32 37.94
C GLN A 13 -14.66 -21.87 37.45
N VAL A 14 -15.68 -21.48 36.71
CA VAL A 14 -16.02 -20.07 36.48
C VAL A 14 -16.86 -19.64 37.67
N SER A 15 -16.30 -18.81 38.55
CA SER A 15 -17.06 -18.08 39.57
C SER A 15 -17.16 -16.62 39.17
N ASP A 16 -18.39 -16.14 39.06
CA ASP A 16 -18.73 -14.73 38.92
C ASP A 16 -18.32 -13.94 40.16
N GLU A 17 -18.03 -12.65 39.94
CA GLU A 17 -17.88 -11.56 40.91
C GLU A 17 -16.48 -11.24 41.49
N ASN A 18 -15.85 -10.24 40.86
CA ASN A 18 -15.10 -9.11 41.43
C ASN A 18 -14.47 -9.25 42.83
N HIS A 19 -13.15 -9.49 42.87
CA HIS A 19 -12.13 -8.67 43.57
C HIS A 19 -10.79 -9.44 43.60
N PHE A 20 -9.82 -9.04 42.78
CA PHE A 20 -8.45 -9.55 42.90
C PHE A 20 -7.72 -8.82 44.04
N VAL A 21 -7.61 -9.49 45.19
CA VAL A 21 -6.63 -9.15 46.22
C VAL A 21 -5.47 -10.12 46.08
N ILE A 22 -4.35 -9.66 45.49
CA ILE A 22 -3.11 -10.45 45.44
C ILE A 22 -2.45 -10.33 46.81
N SER A 23 -2.51 -11.41 47.60
CA SER A 23 -1.69 -11.57 48.80
C SER A 23 -0.34 -12.19 48.41
N PRO A 24 0.81 -11.60 48.80
CA PRO A 24 2.10 -12.22 48.57
C PRO A 24 2.40 -13.16 49.73
N SER A 25 2.19 -14.47 49.54
CA SER A 25 2.67 -15.47 50.50
C SER A 25 2.99 -16.79 49.79
N SER A 26 4.22 -16.91 49.30
CA SER A 26 5.07 -18.11 49.38
C SER A 26 6.28 -17.93 48.47
N THR A 27 7.38 -17.48 49.08
CA THR A 27 8.74 -17.67 48.56
C THR A 27 9.05 -19.17 48.60
N ASP A 28 8.80 -19.87 47.50
CA ASP A 28 9.29 -21.22 47.28
C ASP A 28 9.97 -21.32 45.91
N TYR A 29 11.29 -21.46 45.98
CA TYR A 29 12.21 -22.09 45.03
C TYR A 29 11.83 -22.07 43.53
N PHE A 30 12.03 -20.93 42.87
CA PHE A 30 12.45 -20.96 41.47
C PHE A 30 13.95 -21.23 41.44
N THR A 31 14.33 -22.48 41.21
CA THR A 31 15.63 -22.81 40.63
C THR A 31 15.75 -22.05 39.31
N GLU A 32 16.64 -21.07 39.27
CA GLU A 32 17.18 -20.49 38.03
C GLU A 32 17.78 -21.63 37.22
N ALA A 33 16.98 -22.21 36.34
CA ALA A 33 17.51 -22.92 35.20
C ALA A 33 18.20 -21.85 34.35
N ASN A 34 19.51 -21.67 34.56
CA ASN A 34 20.40 -21.06 33.58
C ASN A 34 20.32 -21.93 32.32
N VAL A 35 19.28 -21.69 31.53
CA VAL A 35 19.29 -22.05 30.12
C VAL A 35 20.30 -21.08 29.54
N ASP A 36 21.55 -21.56 29.43
CA ASP A 36 22.53 -21.01 28.50
C ASP A 36 21.88 -21.13 27.12
N ILE A 37 21.08 -20.14 26.76
CA ILE A 37 20.74 -19.86 25.38
C ILE A 37 22.04 -19.35 24.80
N SER A 38 22.91 -20.27 24.38
CA SER A 38 23.96 -19.94 23.45
C SER A 38 23.26 -19.33 22.24
N LEU A 39 23.24 -18.00 22.17
CA LEU A 39 23.06 -17.25 20.95
C LEU A 39 24.24 -17.61 20.05
N GLU A 40 24.21 -18.82 19.50
CA GLU A 40 24.95 -19.11 18.29
C GLU A 40 24.44 -18.08 17.29
N SER A 41 25.29 -17.09 17.00
CA SER A 41 25.06 -16.16 15.91
C SER A 41 24.81 -17.04 14.69
N PRO A 42 23.61 -17.02 14.10
CA PRO A 42 23.34 -17.85 12.95
C PRO A 42 24.37 -17.47 11.89
N THR A 43 25.28 -18.40 11.61
CA THR A 43 26.23 -18.32 10.50
C THR A 43 25.41 -18.56 9.24
N VAL A 44 24.68 -17.53 8.83
CA VAL A 44 24.00 -17.48 7.54
C VAL A 44 25.08 -17.26 6.49
N GLU A 45 24.99 -17.98 5.38
CA GLU A 45 25.89 -17.80 4.24
C GLU A 45 25.70 -16.38 3.68
N ASP A 46 26.76 -15.57 3.68
CA ASP A 46 26.78 -14.16 3.22
C ASP A 46 26.12 -13.91 1.84
N GLY A 47 25.92 -14.97 1.05
CA GLY A 47 25.28 -14.92 -0.27
C GLY A 47 23.76 -14.79 -0.26
N GLU A 48 23.05 -15.31 0.75
CA GLU A 48 21.58 -15.25 0.79
C GLU A 48 21.08 -13.84 1.16
N ASP A 49 21.76 -13.16 2.10
CA ASP A 49 21.48 -11.79 2.54
C ASP A 49 21.53 -10.80 1.36
N LEU A 50 22.52 -10.99 0.47
CA LEU A 50 22.73 -10.10 -0.65
C LEU A 50 21.65 -10.26 -1.74
N ASP A 51 21.12 -11.48 -1.94
CA ASP A 51 20.03 -11.72 -2.89
C ASP A 51 18.72 -11.10 -2.41
N ALA A 52 18.45 -11.17 -1.10
CA ALA A 52 17.27 -10.56 -0.50
C ALA A 52 17.26 -9.03 -0.64
N ILE A 53 18.38 -8.36 -0.34
CA ILE A 53 18.51 -6.90 -0.52
C ILE A 53 18.33 -6.50 -1.98
N LYS A 54 18.93 -7.24 -2.92
CA LYS A 54 18.73 -6.98 -4.35
C LYS A 54 17.26 -7.10 -4.74
N LYS A 55 16.56 -8.14 -4.29
CA LYS A 55 15.13 -8.33 -4.54
C LYS A 55 14.30 -7.18 -3.97
N ALA A 56 14.61 -6.71 -2.75
CA ALA A 56 13.96 -5.55 -2.14
C ALA A 56 14.18 -4.27 -2.97
N ILE A 57 15.42 -3.99 -3.40
CA ILE A 57 15.74 -2.85 -4.27
C ILE A 57 14.95 -2.91 -5.56
N TYR A 58 14.87 -4.08 -6.23
CA TYR A 58 14.07 -4.22 -7.45
C TYR A 58 12.58 -3.97 -7.20
N SER A 59 12.06 -4.46 -6.07
CA SER A 59 10.67 -4.21 -5.69
C SER A 59 10.39 -2.73 -5.50
N ASN A 60 11.27 -2.04 -4.76
CA ASN A 60 11.15 -0.61 -4.46
C ASN A 60 11.38 0.27 -5.70
N LEU A 61 12.19 -0.19 -6.67
CA LEU A 61 12.29 0.46 -7.98
C LEU A 61 10.98 0.36 -8.78
N CYS A 62 10.32 -0.81 -8.78
CA CYS A 62 9.00 -0.95 -9.40
C CYS A 62 7.98 0.00 -8.76
N PHE A 63 7.98 0.09 -7.42
CA PHE A 63 7.12 1.03 -6.70
C PHE A 63 7.43 2.48 -7.05
N LEU A 64 8.71 2.88 -7.05
CA LEU A 64 9.14 4.22 -7.44
C LEU A 64 8.62 4.60 -8.84
N PHE A 65 8.86 3.76 -9.85
CA PHE A 65 8.42 4.06 -11.21
C PHE A 65 6.90 4.07 -11.34
N GLY A 66 6.19 3.19 -10.64
CA GLY A 66 4.73 3.23 -10.56
C GLY A 66 4.24 4.56 -9.97
N SER A 67 4.75 4.95 -8.80
CA SER A 67 4.39 6.20 -8.13
C SER A 67 4.76 7.45 -8.93
N MET A 68 5.88 7.44 -9.67
CA MET A 68 6.23 8.51 -10.60
C MET A 68 5.20 8.67 -11.70
N ILE A 69 4.76 7.56 -12.33
CA ILE A 69 3.75 7.60 -13.39
C ILE A 69 2.41 8.06 -12.82
N SER A 70 1.99 7.54 -11.66
CA SER A 70 0.79 7.98 -10.95
C SER A 70 0.80 9.49 -10.70
N THR A 71 1.92 10.04 -10.21
CA THR A 71 2.08 11.48 -10.01
C THR A 71 1.96 12.27 -11.32
N ILE A 72 2.56 11.77 -12.41
CA ILE A 72 2.43 12.39 -13.74
C ILE A 72 0.97 12.44 -14.19
N LEU A 73 0.23 11.34 -14.02
CA LEU A 73 -1.20 11.27 -14.35
C LEU A 73 -2.01 12.29 -13.53
N SER A 74 -1.78 12.38 -12.22
CA SER A 74 -2.43 13.37 -11.35
C SER A 74 -2.12 14.82 -11.77
N ILE A 75 -0.89 15.10 -12.21
CA ILE A 75 -0.53 16.42 -12.77
C ILE A 75 -1.28 16.68 -14.08
N MET A 76 -1.41 15.67 -14.95
CA MET A 76 -2.14 15.79 -16.20
C MET A 76 -3.62 16.12 -15.94
N ASP A 77 -4.25 15.44 -14.98
CA ASP A 77 -5.65 15.67 -14.60
C ASP A 77 -5.86 17.06 -14.00
N MET A 78 -4.97 17.50 -13.09
CA MET A 78 -5.02 18.84 -12.51
C MET A 78 -4.85 19.93 -13.59
N LYS A 79 -3.90 19.76 -14.52
CA LYS A 79 -3.70 20.70 -15.64
C LYS A 79 -4.91 20.74 -16.56
N SER A 80 -5.53 19.58 -16.82
CA SER A 80 -6.76 19.49 -17.60
C SER A 80 -7.86 20.33 -16.96
N TYR A 81 -8.09 20.15 -15.67
CA TYR A 81 -9.12 20.89 -14.95
C TYR A 81 -8.88 22.41 -14.92
N ARG A 82 -7.66 22.86 -14.68
CA ARG A 82 -7.36 24.30 -14.60
C ARG A 82 -7.50 25.01 -15.94
N SER A 83 -7.16 24.34 -17.03
CA SER A 83 -7.35 24.91 -18.37
C SER A 83 -8.82 25.02 -18.76
N ASP A 84 -9.71 24.21 -18.19
CA ASP A 84 -11.16 24.31 -18.41
C ASP A 84 -11.79 25.51 -17.68
N GLN A 85 -11.12 26.04 -16.65
CA GLN A 85 -11.61 27.19 -15.88
C GLN A 85 -11.24 28.55 -16.48
N ASP A 86 -10.42 28.62 -17.53
CA ASP A 86 -10.08 29.89 -18.18
C ASP A 86 -11.23 30.32 -19.11
N PRO A 87 -12.09 31.28 -18.70
CA PRO A 87 -13.37 31.56 -19.34
C PRO A 87 -13.22 32.52 -20.52
N ALA A 88 -12.03 32.65 -21.11
CA ALA A 88 -11.68 33.68 -22.09
C ALA A 88 -12.48 33.61 -23.42
N GLY A 89 -13.45 32.71 -23.53
CA GLY A 89 -14.59 32.92 -24.42
C GLY A 89 -15.42 31.66 -24.57
N LYS A 90 -16.51 31.53 -23.81
CA LYS A 90 -17.65 30.73 -24.25
C LYS A 90 -18.97 31.35 -23.80
N ASP A 91 -19.71 31.77 -24.81
CA ASP A 91 -21.16 31.84 -24.81
C ASP A 91 -21.74 30.53 -24.23
N GLU A 92 -22.65 30.72 -23.29
CA GLU A 92 -23.32 29.71 -22.48
C GLU A 92 -24.29 28.88 -23.33
N GLU A 93 -23.85 27.81 -23.98
CA GLU A 93 -24.78 26.74 -24.41
C GLU A 93 -24.02 25.48 -24.84
N GLN A 94 -23.76 24.56 -23.90
CA GLN A 94 -23.78 23.10 -24.16
C GLN A 94 -23.55 22.32 -22.86
N GLY A 95 -24.66 21.81 -22.30
CA GLY A 95 -24.67 20.85 -21.20
C GLY A 95 -24.59 19.41 -21.69
N ASP A 96 -23.39 18.99 -22.11
CA ASP A 96 -23.09 17.58 -22.34
C ASP A 96 -21.66 17.25 -21.91
N ASP A 97 -21.50 16.95 -20.63
CA ASP A 97 -20.24 16.79 -19.90
C ASP A 97 -19.35 15.67 -20.47
N GLY A 98 -19.93 14.73 -21.22
CA GLY A 98 -19.22 13.64 -21.89
C GLY A 98 -18.42 14.07 -23.11
N TYR A 99 -18.87 15.10 -23.84
CA TYR A 99 -18.18 15.61 -25.03
C TYR A 99 -16.94 16.45 -24.69
N TYR A 100 -16.87 16.96 -23.46
CA TYR A 100 -15.80 17.84 -22.99
C TYR A 100 -14.48 17.11 -22.71
N TYR A 101 -14.54 15.96 -22.04
CA TYR A 101 -13.34 15.16 -21.73
C TYR A 101 -12.61 14.73 -23.01
N TYR A 102 -13.34 14.28 -24.04
CA TYR A 102 -12.75 13.83 -25.30
C TYR A 102 -12.08 14.97 -26.10
N ASN A 103 -12.70 16.16 -26.13
CA ASN A 103 -12.18 17.31 -26.88
C ASN A 103 -10.90 17.89 -26.27
N PHE A 104 -10.74 17.83 -24.94
CA PHE A 104 -9.60 18.45 -24.26
C PHE A 104 -8.28 17.67 -24.45
N TYR A 105 -8.29 16.35 -24.25
CA TYR A 105 -7.10 15.52 -24.50
C TYR A 105 -6.63 15.67 -25.96
N TYR A 106 -7.58 15.79 -26.89
CA TYR A 106 -7.28 16.09 -28.30
C TYR A 106 -6.70 17.51 -28.50
N ASN A 107 -7.26 18.53 -27.84
CA ASN A 107 -6.85 19.94 -28.00
C ASN A 107 -5.54 20.30 -27.29
N HIS A 108 -5.16 19.59 -26.22
CA HIS A 108 -3.92 19.84 -25.47
C HIS A 108 -2.77 18.91 -25.89
N GLY A 109 -2.94 18.15 -26.97
CA GLY A 109 -1.91 17.26 -27.53
C GLY A 109 -1.59 16.04 -26.67
N ILE A 110 -2.33 15.81 -25.57
CA ILE A 110 -2.21 14.61 -24.76
C ILE A 110 -3.12 13.55 -25.36
N SER A 111 -2.55 12.65 -26.17
CA SER A 111 -3.31 11.50 -26.68
C SER A 111 -3.94 10.73 -25.52
N ILE A 112 -5.26 10.50 -25.56
CA ILE A 112 -5.97 9.61 -24.62
C ILE A 112 -5.24 8.26 -24.53
N GLY A 113 -4.67 7.79 -25.64
CA GLY A 113 -3.85 6.58 -25.67
C GLY A 113 -2.59 6.66 -24.81
N LEU A 114 -1.93 7.83 -24.72
CA LEU A 114 -0.78 8.01 -23.83
C LEU A 114 -1.19 7.93 -22.36
N TYR A 115 -2.27 8.62 -21.97
CA TYR A 115 -2.79 8.57 -20.61
C TYR A 115 -3.12 7.13 -20.21
N THR A 116 -3.91 6.42 -21.02
CA THR A 116 -4.28 5.01 -20.76
C THR A 116 -3.05 4.09 -20.68
N ASN A 117 -2.08 4.24 -21.59
CA ASN A 117 -0.86 3.43 -21.58
C ASN A 117 -0.04 3.66 -20.30
N LEU A 118 0.05 4.91 -19.84
CA LEU A 118 0.72 5.26 -18.60
C LEU A 118 -0.02 4.68 -17.39
N SER A 119 -1.35 4.78 -17.32
CA SER A 119 -2.14 4.17 -16.24
C SER A 119 -1.94 2.65 -16.16
N VAL A 120 -1.97 1.97 -17.31
CA VAL A 120 -1.73 0.53 -17.40
C VAL A 120 -0.30 0.17 -16.97
N LEU A 121 0.70 0.93 -17.45
CA LEU A 121 2.10 0.70 -17.08
C LEU A 121 2.33 0.90 -15.58
N SER A 122 1.73 1.94 -15.00
CA SER A 122 1.76 2.18 -13.55
C SER A 122 1.21 0.98 -12.79
N ALA A 123 0.01 0.53 -13.13
CA ALA A 123 -0.62 -0.60 -12.44
C ALA A 123 0.20 -1.91 -12.57
N ILE A 124 0.82 -2.16 -13.72
CA ILE A 124 1.73 -3.31 -13.92
C ILE A 124 2.94 -3.21 -12.98
N LEU A 125 3.57 -2.04 -12.87
CA LEU A 125 4.72 -1.83 -11.99
C LEU A 125 4.35 -2.03 -10.51
N LEU A 126 3.18 -1.54 -10.10
CA LEU A 126 2.64 -1.74 -8.75
C LEU A 126 2.33 -3.23 -8.47
N CYS A 127 1.75 -3.96 -9.43
CA CYS A 127 1.56 -5.40 -9.33
C CYS A 127 2.90 -6.16 -9.19
N LEU A 128 3.92 -5.74 -9.94
CA LEU A 128 5.25 -6.35 -9.88
C LEU A 128 5.93 -6.09 -8.53
N ASN A 129 5.77 -4.90 -7.96
CA ASN A 129 6.19 -4.61 -6.59
C ASN A 129 5.51 -5.55 -5.60
N ALA A 130 4.17 -5.62 -5.59
CA ALA A 130 3.41 -6.49 -4.69
C ALA A 130 3.83 -7.95 -4.80
N TYR A 131 4.02 -8.46 -6.03
CA TYR A 131 4.46 -9.82 -6.27
C TYR A 131 5.87 -10.09 -5.71
N LYS A 132 6.79 -9.13 -5.87
CA LYS A 132 8.15 -9.25 -5.33
C LYS A 132 8.16 -9.19 -3.81
N ASP A 133 7.41 -8.27 -3.22
CA ASP A 133 7.27 -8.15 -1.77
C ASP A 133 6.60 -9.40 -1.18
N TRP A 134 5.64 -10.01 -1.87
CA TRP A 134 5.07 -11.31 -1.49
C TRP A 134 6.05 -12.48 -1.59
N ASN A 135 6.92 -12.51 -2.60
CA ASN A 135 7.93 -13.58 -2.69
C ASN A 135 9.00 -13.42 -1.60
N ILE A 136 9.48 -12.20 -1.35
CA ILE A 136 10.33 -11.89 -0.17
C ILE A 136 9.55 -12.26 1.13
N ALA A 137 8.25 -11.97 1.09
CA ALA A 137 7.11 -12.38 1.91
C ALA A 137 7.05 -13.86 2.35
N ILE A 138 7.59 -14.77 1.56
CA ILE A 138 7.43 -16.21 1.76
C ILE A 138 8.76 -16.96 1.73
N GLU A 139 9.64 -16.63 0.78
CA GLU A 139 10.84 -17.42 0.49
C GLU A 139 11.91 -17.25 1.57
N ASN A 140 11.97 -16.09 2.24
CA ASN A 140 13.12 -15.68 3.05
C ASN A 140 12.75 -15.15 4.45
N PRO A 141 12.09 -15.96 5.32
CA PRO A 141 11.69 -15.51 6.64
C PRO A 141 12.87 -15.25 7.62
N SER A 142 14.01 -15.92 7.43
CA SER A 142 15.22 -15.75 8.24
C SER A 142 15.95 -14.42 7.96
N LEU A 143 16.09 -14.10 6.68
CA LEU A 143 16.72 -12.88 6.14
C LEU A 143 15.98 -11.59 6.47
N ARG A 144 14.67 -11.70 6.74
CA ARG A 144 13.86 -10.56 7.17
C ARG A 144 14.25 -9.99 8.51
N LYS A 145 14.73 -10.82 9.45
CA LYS A 145 15.15 -10.31 10.76
C LYS A 145 16.28 -9.27 10.66
N ARG A 146 17.03 -9.24 9.55
CA ARG A 146 18.12 -8.27 9.31
C ARG A 146 17.70 -7.09 8.43
N THR A 147 16.98 -7.36 7.34
CA THR A 147 16.72 -6.38 6.28
C THR A 147 15.44 -5.58 6.44
N ARG A 148 14.45 -6.11 7.16
CA ARG A 148 13.19 -5.40 7.44
C ARG A 148 12.73 -5.57 8.88
N VAL A 149 12.05 -4.53 9.30
CA VAL A 149 11.71 -4.17 10.64
C VAL A 149 10.40 -4.89 11.00
N ILE A 150 10.40 -6.16 11.47
CA ILE A 150 9.14 -6.97 11.46
C ILE A 150 8.93 -7.88 12.69
N SER A 151 7.72 -7.80 13.26
CA SER A 151 7.21 -8.67 14.33
C SER A 151 6.56 -9.99 13.86
N SER A 152 5.95 -10.06 12.67
CA SER A 152 5.41 -11.29 12.08
C SER A 152 5.38 -11.31 10.55
N TRP A 153 5.72 -12.45 9.93
CA TRP A 153 5.74 -12.61 8.46
C TRP A 153 4.36 -12.49 7.79
N ASN A 154 3.30 -12.77 8.54
CA ASN A 154 1.92 -12.75 8.05
C ASN A 154 1.49 -11.34 7.64
N THR A 155 1.86 -10.32 8.42
CA THR A 155 1.41 -8.95 8.21
C THR A 155 1.99 -8.33 6.94
N ASP A 156 3.26 -8.57 6.59
CA ASP A 156 3.81 -8.11 5.29
C ASP A 156 3.15 -8.82 4.10
N ALA A 157 2.93 -10.13 4.25
CA ALA A 157 2.30 -10.92 3.22
C ALA A 157 0.86 -10.41 2.96
N TYR A 158 0.11 -10.11 4.02
CA TYR A 158 -1.20 -9.48 3.91
C TYR A 158 -1.12 -8.06 3.33
N GLY A 159 -0.12 -7.27 3.72
CA GLY A 159 0.15 -5.96 3.15
C GLY A 159 0.37 -6.00 1.64
N ALA A 160 1.25 -6.89 1.18
CA ALA A 160 1.55 -7.10 -0.23
C ALA A 160 0.34 -7.62 -1.02
N VAL A 161 -0.46 -8.53 -0.44
CA VAL A 161 -1.70 -9.01 -1.07
C VAL A 161 -2.72 -7.89 -1.20
N CYS A 162 -2.93 -7.07 -0.15
CA CYS A 162 -3.84 -5.94 -0.22
C CYS A 162 -3.38 -4.94 -1.29
N PHE A 163 -2.09 -4.61 -1.33
CA PHE A 163 -1.52 -3.74 -2.37
C PHE A 163 -1.73 -4.31 -3.77
N GLY A 164 -1.44 -5.60 -3.95
CA GLY A 164 -1.60 -6.29 -5.23
C GLY A 164 -3.06 -6.34 -5.71
N ILE A 165 -4.01 -6.59 -4.80
CA ILE A 165 -5.44 -6.55 -5.12
C ILE A 165 -5.84 -5.15 -5.57
N ALA A 166 -5.43 -4.10 -4.86
CA ALA A 166 -5.72 -2.73 -5.24
C ALA A 166 -5.16 -2.40 -6.64
N ALA A 167 -3.90 -2.74 -6.90
CA ALA A 167 -3.26 -2.52 -8.20
C ALA A 167 -3.93 -3.31 -9.34
N ILE A 168 -4.42 -4.53 -9.08
CA ILE A 168 -5.20 -5.31 -10.05
C ILE A 168 -6.55 -4.65 -10.33
N ILE A 169 -7.23 -4.15 -9.31
CA ILE A 169 -8.50 -3.42 -9.47
C ILE A 169 -8.28 -2.18 -10.35
N ASP A 170 -7.24 -1.40 -10.08
CA ASP A 170 -6.88 -0.22 -10.87
C ASP A 170 -6.51 -0.60 -12.31
N PHE A 171 -5.76 -1.70 -12.51
CA PHE A 171 -5.45 -2.24 -13.83
C PHE A 171 -6.72 -2.61 -14.59
N LEU A 172 -7.64 -3.35 -13.96
CA LEU A 172 -8.91 -3.76 -14.57
C LEU A 172 -9.81 -2.56 -14.88
N ASN A 173 -9.71 -1.47 -14.12
CA ASN A 173 -10.42 -0.22 -14.41
C ASN A 173 -9.83 0.50 -15.62
N ALA A 174 -8.50 0.48 -15.79
CA ALA A 174 -7.82 1.09 -16.94
C ALA A 174 -7.93 0.24 -18.22
N PHE A 175 -8.13 -1.08 -18.11
CA PHE A 175 -8.05 -2.03 -19.22
C PHE A 175 -9.15 -1.88 -20.29
N PRO A 176 -10.44 -1.61 -19.98
CA PRO A 176 -11.46 -1.36 -20.98
C PRO A 176 -11.13 -0.19 -21.92
N ALA A 177 -10.48 0.86 -21.40
CA ALA A 177 -10.00 1.99 -22.20
C ALA A 177 -8.88 1.57 -23.17
N LEU A 178 -8.06 0.58 -22.81
CA LEU A 178 -6.97 0.05 -23.63
C LEU A 178 -7.49 -0.78 -24.81
N LEU A 179 -8.54 -1.56 -24.61
CA LEU A 179 -9.09 -2.45 -25.63
C LEU A 179 -9.83 -1.71 -26.77
N LYS A 180 -9.97 -0.38 -26.69
CA LYS A 180 -10.84 0.41 -27.59
C LYS A 180 -12.21 -0.24 -27.77
N MET A 181 -12.69 -0.97 -26.75
CA MET A 181 -14.10 -1.35 -26.73
C MET A 181 -14.85 -0.05 -26.87
N ASP A 182 -15.77 0.01 -27.83
CA ASP A 182 -16.33 1.24 -28.37
C ASP A 182 -17.13 2.00 -27.29
N VAL A 183 -16.43 2.68 -26.38
CA VAL A 183 -16.97 3.50 -25.28
C VAL A 183 -17.75 4.68 -25.85
N LEU A 184 -17.57 4.99 -27.15
CA LEU A 184 -18.38 5.95 -27.90
C LEU A 184 -19.83 5.49 -28.10
N SER A 185 -20.14 4.19 -27.94
CA SER A 185 -21.50 3.66 -28.05
C SER A 185 -22.18 3.44 -26.69
N ILE A 186 -21.40 3.35 -25.62
CA ILE A 186 -21.92 3.37 -24.25
C ILE A 186 -22.05 4.84 -23.90
N LYS A 187 -23.20 5.42 -24.26
CA LYS A 187 -23.74 6.59 -23.56
C LYS A 187 -23.36 6.39 -22.10
N ARG A 188 -22.60 7.34 -21.52
CA ARG A 188 -22.03 7.27 -20.18
C ARG A 188 -23.21 7.16 -19.20
N ASP A 189 -23.77 5.97 -19.09
CA ASP A 189 -24.93 5.69 -18.29
C ASP A 189 -24.46 5.90 -16.87
N SER A 190 -25.31 6.51 -16.05
CA SER A 190 -25.06 6.71 -14.63
C SER A 190 -24.53 5.45 -13.94
N THR A 191 -24.86 4.26 -14.46
CA THR A 191 -24.34 2.97 -14.02
C THR A 191 -22.82 2.81 -14.15
N LEU A 192 -22.19 3.29 -15.23
CA LEU A 192 -20.75 3.20 -15.43
C LEU A 192 -19.99 4.16 -14.51
N GLU A 193 -20.54 5.36 -14.27
CA GLU A 193 -19.97 6.32 -13.32
C GLU A 193 -20.05 5.81 -11.88
N VAL A 194 -21.20 5.24 -11.50
CA VAL A 194 -21.38 4.58 -10.19
C VAL A 194 -20.43 3.39 -10.05
N PHE A 195 -20.23 2.60 -11.11
CA PHE A 195 -19.28 1.49 -11.10
C PHE A 195 -17.84 1.98 -10.89
N ASN A 196 -17.38 2.97 -11.66
CA ASN A 196 -16.01 3.50 -11.53
C ASN A 196 -15.77 4.15 -10.16
N SER A 197 -16.76 4.87 -9.62
CA SER A 197 -16.70 5.40 -8.25
C SER A 197 -16.58 4.28 -7.22
N SER A 198 -17.40 3.24 -7.34
CA SER A 198 -17.35 2.07 -6.45
C SER A 198 -16.00 1.35 -6.51
N VAL A 199 -15.44 1.20 -7.72
CA VAL A 199 -14.13 0.58 -7.95
C VAL A 199 -13.01 1.35 -7.27
N SER A 200 -13.02 2.69 -7.39
CA SER A 200 -12.04 3.57 -6.71
C SER A 200 -12.16 3.49 -5.18
N VAL A 201 -13.38 3.44 -4.64
CA VAL A 201 -13.59 3.23 -3.21
C VAL A 201 -13.01 1.88 -2.79
N VAL A 202 -13.28 0.80 -3.51
CA VAL A 202 -12.76 -0.52 -3.15
C VAL A 202 -11.23 -0.57 -3.23
N SER A 203 -10.59 -0.04 -4.29
CA SER A 203 -9.13 -0.07 -4.40
C SER A 203 -8.45 0.77 -3.30
N SER A 204 -8.99 1.95 -2.98
CA SER A 204 -8.46 2.79 -1.88
C SER A 204 -8.53 2.12 -0.50
N HIS A 205 -9.54 1.28 -0.22
CA HIS A 205 -9.55 0.47 1.00
C HIS A 205 -8.41 -0.54 1.04
N PHE A 206 -8.13 -1.20 -0.07
CA PHE A 206 -7.06 -2.19 -0.13
C PHE A 206 -5.68 -1.53 0.02
N TYR A 207 -5.46 -0.36 -0.58
CA TYR A 207 -4.25 0.42 -0.29
C TYR A 207 -4.17 0.86 1.17
N PHE A 208 -5.27 1.33 1.75
CA PHE A 208 -5.31 1.70 3.17
C PHE A 208 -5.01 0.51 4.10
N PHE A 209 -5.59 -0.66 3.84
CA PHE A 209 -5.27 -1.87 4.60
C PHE A 209 -3.81 -2.29 4.42
N SER A 210 -3.27 -2.19 3.21
CA SER A 210 -1.85 -2.42 2.96
C SER A 210 -0.98 -1.50 3.83
N ALA A 211 -1.32 -0.21 3.89
CA ALA A 211 -0.59 0.77 4.68
C ALA A 211 -0.73 0.54 6.20
N LEU A 212 -1.90 0.10 6.68
CA LEU A 212 -2.07 -0.30 8.08
C LEU A 212 -1.20 -1.50 8.45
N PHE A 213 -1.08 -2.48 7.54
CA PHE A 213 -0.21 -3.63 7.77
C PHE A 213 1.28 -3.25 7.77
N ALA A 214 1.69 -2.36 6.86
CA ALA A 214 3.06 -1.82 6.85
C ALA A 214 3.37 -1.07 8.16
N PHE A 215 2.50 -0.13 8.55
CA PHE A 215 2.69 0.68 9.75
C PHE A 215 2.62 -0.12 11.06
N GLY A 216 1.79 -1.16 11.14
CA GLY A 216 1.62 -1.97 12.35
C GLY A 216 2.84 -2.82 12.71
N ASN A 217 3.87 -2.87 11.86
CA ASN A 217 4.94 -3.85 11.94
C ASN A 217 6.29 -3.36 12.46
N ILE A 218 6.40 -2.12 12.95
CA ILE A 218 7.70 -1.48 13.17
C ILE A 218 8.54 -2.17 14.28
N GLN A 219 9.64 -2.87 13.94
CA GLN A 219 10.72 -3.30 14.84
C GLN A 219 12.13 -3.01 14.31
N PRO A 220 13.04 -2.33 15.01
CA PRO A 220 14.36 -1.96 14.44
C PRO A 220 15.20 -3.18 13.98
N SER A 221 15.70 -3.13 12.76
CA SER A 221 16.69 -4.09 12.22
C SER A 221 17.54 -3.41 11.14
N CYS A 222 18.80 -3.84 11.00
CA CYS A 222 19.84 -3.24 10.15
C CYS A 222 20.60 -2.03 10.77
N ASP A 223 20.03 -0.82 10.80
CA ASP A 223 20.64 0.41 11.35
C ASP A 223 19.54 1.42 11.73
N ASP A 224 19.83 2.35 12.65
CA ASP A 224 18.91 3.41 13.09
C ASP A 224 18.44 4.26 11.89
N LYS A 225 19.32 4.51 10.92
CA LYS A 225 19.01 5.32 9.72
C LYS A 225 18.08 4.60 8.74
N SER A 226 18.32 3.31 8.52
CA SER A 226 17.47 2.48 7.67
C SER A 226 16.07 2.37 8.28
N THR A 227 16.00 2.03 9.57
CA THR A 227 14.75 1.96 10.34
C THR A 227 13.98 3.28 10.29
N THR A 228 14.66 4.42 10.49
CA THR A 228 14.01 5.74 10.42
C THR A 228 13.45 6.01 9.03
N SER A 229 14.19 5.65 7.96
CA SER A 229 13.75 5.88 6.58
C SER A 229 12.50 5.07 6.26
N TYR A 230 12.47 3.78 6.61
CA TYR A 230 11.29 2.93 6.44
C TYR A 230 10.10 3.42 7.26
N PHE A 231 10.31 3.79 8.53
CA PHE A 231 9.25 4.30 9.38
C PHE A 231 8.59 5.57 8.81
N VAL A 232 9.41 6.53 8.36
CA VAL A 232 8.88 7.75 7.73
C VAL A 232 8.15 7.39 6.44
N GLY A 233 8.67 6.44 5.66
CA GLY A 233 7.98 5.87 4.50
C GLY A 233 6.58 5.34 4.86
N ASP A 234 6.50 4.39 5.78
CA ASP A 234 5.24 3.76 6.24
C ASP A 234 4.21 4.81 6.69
N VAL A 235 4.65 5.85 7.40
CA VAL A 235 3.78 6.97 7.81
C VAL A 235 3.26 7.75 6.60
N LEU A 236 4.11 8.07 5.63
CA LEU A 236 3.70 8.77 4.41
C LEU A 236 2.78 7.90 3.55
N PHE A 237 3.04 6.59 3.47
CA PHE A 237 2.17 5.64 2.77
C PHE A 237 0.78 5.57 3.41
N LEU A 238 0.72 5.54 4.75
CA LEU A 238 -0.54 5.59 5.50
C LEU A 238 -1.28 6.91 5.29
N LEU A 239 -0.59 8.04 5.33
CA LEU A 239 -1.20 9.35 5.09
C LEU A 239 -1.73 9.48 3.65
N GLY A 240 -0.96 9.03 2.66
CA GLY A 240 -1.37 8.99 1.25
C GLY A 240 -2.61 8.11 1.06
N SER A 241 -2.55 6.86 1.51
CA SER A 241 -3.67 5.92 1.41
C SER A 241 -4.92 6.39 2.16
N THR A 242 -4.76 7.08 3.29
CA THR A 242 -5.88 7.70 4.01
C THR A 242 -6.49 8.86 3.20
N SER A 243 -5.65 9.68 2.55
CA SER A 243 -6.11 10.73 1.64
C SER A 243 -6.88 10.14 0.46
N ASP A 244 -6.40 9.05 -0.15
CA ASP A 244 -7.09 8.35 -1.23
C ASP A 244 -8.45 7.79 -0.78
N LEU A 245 -8.50 7.21 0.41
CA LEU A 245 -9.74 6.71 1.00
C LEU A 245 -10.74 7.83 1.26
N ILE A 246 -10.31 8.94 1.88
CA ILE A 246 -11.19 10.07 2.14
C ILE A 246 -11.70 10.65 0.81
N THR A 247 -10.79 10.89 -0.14
CA THR A 247 -11.13 11.46 -1.44
C THR A 247 -12.08 10.56 -2.23
N SER A 248 -11.91 9.23 -2.20
CA SER A 248 -12.81 8.30 -2.89
C SER A 248 -14.24 8.34 -2.33
N TYR A 249 -14.39 8.51 -1.02
CA TYR A 249 -15.72 8.65 -0.38
C TYR A 249 -16.39 9.99 -0.62
N ILE A 250 -15.63 11.08 -0.73
CA ILE A 250 -16.19 12.41 -1.05
C ILE A 250 -16.25 12.66 -2.56
N SER A 251 -15.82 11.71 -3.39
CA SER A 251 -15.94 11.72 -4.86
C SER A 251 -17.36 11.38 -5.34
N ASP A 252 -18.38 11.70 -4.54
CA ASP A 252 -19.77 11.72 -5.01
C ASP A 252 -19.88 12.75 -6.16
N PRO A 253 -20.52 12.40 -7.30
CA PRO A 253 -20.64 13.30 -8.45
C PRO A 253 -21.17 14.71 -8.10
N VAL A 254 -22.08 14.81 -7.13
CA VAL A 254 -22.66 16.07 -6.65
C VAL A 254 -21.64 16.89 -5.86
N ILE A 255 -20.81 16.23 -5.05
CA ILE A 255 -19.74 16.87 -4.27
C ILE A 255 -18.58 17.28 -5.18
N ILE A 256 -18.23 16.43 -6.16
CA ILE A 256 -17.23 16.73 -7.19
C ILE A 256 -17.62 18.00 -7.93
N ALA A 257 -18.87 18.13 -8.38
CA ALA A 257 -19.31 19.32 -9.12
C ALA A 257 -19.06 20.62 -8.33
N ALA A 258 -19.19 20.58 -7.00
CA ALA A 258 -18.97 21.74 -6.14
C ALA A 258 -17.49 21.97 -5.75
N ASN A 259 -16.66 20.93 -5.69
CA ASN A 259 -15.30 20.99 -5.10
C ASN A 259 -14.20 20.33 -5.96
N LYS A 260 -14.42 20.18 -7.27
CA LYS A 260 -13.53 19.43 -8.18
C LYS A 260 -12.04 19.80 -8.04
N GLY A 261 -11.72 21.09 -7.88
CA GLY A 261 -10.34 21.54 -7.72
C GLY A 261 -9.65 21.01 -6.46
N LEU A 262 -10.35 21.07 -5.31
CA LEU A 262 -9.82 20.56 -4.04
C LEU A 262 -9.56 19.06 -4.11
N LEU A 263 -10.46 18.29 -4.75
CA LEU A 263 -10.30 16.84 -4.90
C LEU A 263 -9.08 16.48 -5.75
N LEU A 264 -8.85 17.20 -6.85
CA LEU A 264 -7.68 17.00 -7.70
C LEU A 264 -6.38 17.37 -6.99
N ASP A 265 -6.37 18.44 -6.20
CA ASP A 265 -5.20 18.82 -5.39
C ASP A 265 -4.90 17.74 -4.33
N LEU A 266 -5.94 17.14 -3.71
CA LEU A 266 -5.77 16.05 -2.75
C LEU A 266 -5.29 14.74 -3.39
N TRP A 267 -5.77 14.39 -4.59
CA TRP A 267 -5.25 13.24 -5.35
C TRP A 267 -3.78 13.46 -5.72
N LEU A 268 -3.42 14.64 -6.20
CA LEU A 268 -2.02 14.98 -6.49
C LEU A 268 -1.16 14.88 -5.24
N MET A 269 -1.64 15.42 -4.11
CA MET A 269 -0.94 15.32 -2.82
C MET A 269 -0.69 13.86 -2.45
N SER A 270 -1.70 12.99 -2.57
CA SER A 270 -1.54 11.56 -2.29
C SER A 270 -0.49 10.92 -3.19
N SER A 271 -0.55 11.12 -4.51
CA SER A 271 0.44 10.56 -5.43
C SER A 271 1.87 11.02 -5.11
N VAL A 272 2.05 12.28 -4.69
CA VAL A 272 3.35 12.81 -4.25
C VAL A 272 3.81 12.14 -2.95
N LEU A 273 2.90 11.89 -1.99
CA LEU A 273 3.25 11.18 -0.75
C LEU A 273 3.75 9.76 -1.05
N TRP A 274 3.09 9.03 -1.96
CA TRP A 274 3.52 7.71 -2.40
C TRP A 274 4.87 7.74 -3.12
N LEU A 275 5.15 8.80 -3.88
CA LEU A 275 6.44 8.98 -4.55
C LEU A 275 7.58 9.22 -3.54
N ILE A 276 7.35 10.07 -2.54
CA ILE A 276 8.33 10.33 -1.47
C ILE A 276 8.57 9.05 -0.68
N ASP A 277 7.50 8.34 -0.33
CA ASP A 277 7.56 7.03 0.34
C ASP A 277 8.44 6.03 -0.44
N ALA A 278 8.20 5.85 -1.73
CA ALA A 278 9.02 4.97 -2.57
C ALA A 278 10.52 5.36 -2.57
N CYS A 279 10.83 6.66 -2.53
CA CYS A 279 12.21 7.14 -2.41
C CYS A 279 12.83 6.80 -1.06
N LEU A 280 12.07 6.89 0.03
CA LEU A 280 12.53 6.56 1.38
C LEU A 280 12.79 5.06 1.55
N TYR A 281 11.96 4.20 0.96
CA TYR A 281 12.22 2.76 0.93
C TYR A 281 13.53 2.42 0.20
N LEU A 282 13.77 3.03 -0.97
CA LEU A 282 15.05 2.85 -1.69
C LEU A 282 16.25 3.37 -0.90
N LEU A 283 16.07 4.48 -0.18
CA LEU A 283 17.11 5.04 0.68
C LEU A 283 17.39 4.12 1.89
N GLY A 284 16.36 3.53 2.48
CA GLY A 284 16.49 2.52 3.53
C GLY A 284 17.26 1.29 3.05
N ASP A 285 16.90 0.76 1.88
CA ASP A 285 17.62 -0.38 1.28
C ASP A 285 19.09 -0.05 1.02
N TYR A 286 19.37 1.17 0.53
CA TYR A 286 20.73 1.63 0.30
C TYR A 286 21.55 1.72 1.59
N PHE A 287 20.97 2.24 2.68
CA PHE A 287 21.64 2.30 3.97
C PHE A 287 21.89 0.91 4.57
N CYS A 288 20.92 0.00 4.46
CA CYS A 288 21.10 -1.38 4.92
C CYS A 288 22.20 -2.09 4.09
N TRP A 289 22.24 -1.88 2.77
CA TRP A 289 23.31 -2.40 1.92
C TRP A 289 24.70 -1.89 2.31
N ILE A 290 24.84 -0.59 2.62
CA ILE A 290 26.11 -0.04 3.12
C ILE A 290 26.47 -0.68 4.46
N ALA A 291 25.54 -0.74 5.40
CA ALA A 291 25.81 -1.25 6.75
C ALA A 291 26.29 -2.71 6.75
N GLU A 292 25.79 -3.54 5.82
CA GLU A 292 26.14 -4.95 5.75
C GLU A 292 27.38 -5.26 4.88
N TYR A 293 27.70 -4.44 3.88
CA TYR A 293 28.68 -4.81 2.84
C TYR A 293 29.84 -3.82 2.62
N THR A 294 29.93 -2.72 3.37
CA THR A 294 31.06 -1.78 3.30
C THR A 294 31.72 -1.57 4.65
#